data_AF-A0A0A3IRH2-F1
#
_entry.id   AF-A0A0A3IRH2-F1
#
_cell.length_a   1.000
_cell.length_b   1.000
_cell.length_c   1.000
_cell.angle_alpha   90.00
_cell.angle_beta   90.00
_cell.angle_gamma   90.00
#
_symmetry.space_group_name_H-M   'P 1'
#
loop_
_entity.id
_entity.type
_entity.pdbx_description
1 polymer ?
#
loop_
_entity_poly.entity_id
_entity_poly.type
_entity_poly.pdbx_seq_one_letter_code
_entity_poly.pdbx_strand_id
1 'polypeptide(L)'
;MNEKVISLTLVTISSLLALYFVIVGNFELAVLFLTIMFTFTNFFRYRSFQQKGMEKEAKWMRNTAFFFGLLVLVVLYIVVAG
;
A
#
# COMPACT_ATOMS: atom_id res chain seq x y z
N MET A 1 5.92 -18.32 -5.88
CA MET A 1 4.60 -18.16 -5.23
C MET A 1 3.69 -17.37 -6.17
N ASN A 2 2.40 -17.68 -6.24
CA ASN A 2 1.46 -17.02 -7.15
C ASN A 2 1.32 -15.51 -6.83
N GLU A 3 1.39 -14.62 -7.83
CA GLU A 3 1.25 -13.15 -7.66
C GLU A 3 -0.05 -12.79 -6.93
N LYS A 4 -1.13 -13.56 -7.16
CA LYS A 4 -2.40 -13.39 -6.44
C LYS A 4 -2.28 -13.66 -4.94
N VAL A 5 -1.52 -14.70 -4.56
CA VAL A 5 -1.30 -15.06 -3.15
C VAL A 5 -0.43 -14.00 -2.48
N ILE A 6 0.64 -13.56 -3.14
CA ILE A 6 1.50 -12.47 -2.64
C ILE A 6 0.68 -11.19 -2.43
N SER A 7 -0.14 -10.82 -3.42
CA SER A 7 -1.00 -9.65 -3.34
C SER A 7 -1.97 -9.72 -2.17
N LEU A 8 -2.69 -10.83 -2.05
CA LEU A 8 -3.64 -11.04 -0.97
C LEU A 8 -2.95 -10.96 0.39
N THR A 9 -1.83 -11.67 0.58
CA THR A 9 -1.09 -11.69 1.83
C THR A 9 -0.59 -10.30 2.22
N LEU A 10 0.07 -9.57 1.31
CA LEU A 10 0.62 -8.24 1.63
C LEU A 10 -0.47 -7.22 1.94
N VAL A 11 -1.55 -7.20 1.16
CA VAL A 11 -2.67 -6.28 1.39
C VAL A 11 -3.38 -6.63 2.70
N THR A 12 -3.74 -7.89 2.93
CA THR A 12 -4.43 -8.30 4.16
C THR A 12 -3.61 -8.02 5.40
N ILE A 13 -2.32 -8.37 5.44
CA ILE A 13 -1.47 -8.12 6.61
C ILE A 13 -1.36 -6.62 6.90
N SER A 14 -1.07 -5.81 5.88
CA SER A 14 -0.95 -4.35 6.07
C SER A 14 -2.29 -3.71 6.48
N SER A 15 -3.43 -4.16 5.95
CA SER A 15 -4.76 -3.70 6.40
C SER A 15 -5.06 -4.08 7.85
N LEU A 16 -4.74 -5.30 8.27
CA LEU A 16 -4.97 -5.76 9.64
C LEU A 16 -4.09 -5.00 10.64
N LEU A 17 -2.83 -4.77 10.31
CA LEU A 17 -1.92 -3.97 11.14
C LEU A 17 -2.39 -2.52 11.23
N ALA A 18 -2.78 -1.90 10.11
CA ALA A 18 -3.37 -0.57 10.12
C ALA A 18 -4.57 -0.48 11.06
N LEU A 19 -5.53 -1.41 10.93
CA LEU A 19 -6.72 -1.45 11.79
C LEU A 19 -6.36 -1.66 13.26
N TYR A 20 -5.44 -2.58 13.56
CA TYR A 20 -4.97 -2.83 14.92
C TYR A 20 -4.42 -1.57 15.57
N PHE A 21 -3.54 -0.84 14.87
CA PHE A 21 -2.96 0.40 15.40
C PHE A 21 -3.96 1.55 15.52
N VAL A 22 -5.00 1.61 14.66
CA VAL A 22 -6.14 2.51 14.87
C VAL A 22 -6.86 2.19 16.17
N ILE A 23 -7.15 0.91 16.44
CA ILE A 23 -7.87 0.48 17.65
C ILE A 23 -7.08 0.78 18.92
N VAL A 24 -5.76 0.55 18.90
CA VAL A 24 -4.86 0.84 20.02
C VAL A 24 -4.56 2.34 20.18
N GLY A 25 -4.93 3.16 19.18
CA GLY A 25 -4.72 4.61 19.19
C GLY A 25 -3.31 5.06 18.79
N ASN A 26 -2.48 4.17 18.24
CA ASN A 26 -1.17 4.52 17.70
C ASN A 26 -1.31 4.96 16.23
N PHE A 27 -1.65 6.23 16.04
CA PHE A 27 -1.96 6.76 14.71
C PHE A 27 -0.77 6.84 13.77
N GLU A 28 0.45 7.01 14.28
CA GLU A 28 1.65 7.07 13.46
C GLU A 28 1.91 5.73 12.75
N LEU A 29 1.89 4.63 13.52
CA LEU A 29 1.99 3.29 12.95
C LEU A 29 0.76 2.93 12.11
N ALA A 30 -0.44 3.36 12.50
CA ALA A 30 -1.62 3.16 11.68
C ALA A 30 -1.46 3.79 10.28
N VAL A 31 -0.99 5.04 10.21
CA VAL A 31 -0.74 5.74 8.95
C VAL A 31 0.39 5.07 8.15
N LEU A 32 1.43 4.58 8.82
CA LEU A 32 2.50 3.81 8.16
C LEU A 32 1.93 2.57 7.47
N PHE A 33 1.15 1.76 8.17
CA PHE A 33 0.58 0.54 7.58
C PHE A 33 -0.51 0.83 6.54
N LEU A 34 -1.27 1.93 6.68
CA LEU A 34 -2.21 2.40 5.65
C LEU A 34 -1.49 2.78 4.36
N THR A 35 -0.40 3.54 4.44
CA THR A 35 0.37 3.95 3.25
C THR A 35 1.06 2.75 2.57
N ILE A 36 1.54 1.78 3.35
CA ILE A 36 2.04 0.49 2.84
C ILE A 36 0.92 -0.27 2.10
N MET A 37 -0.26 -0.39 2.72
CA MET A 37 -1.42 -1.06 2.12
C MET A 37 -1.82 -0.42 0.79
N PHE A 38 -1.88 0.92 0.72
CA PHE A 38 -2.19 1.64 -0.51
C PHE A 38 -1.11 1.44 -1.58
N THR A 39 0.18 1.43 -1.19
CA THR A 39 1.27 1.13 -2.12
C THR A 39 1.06 -0.23 -2.80
N PHE A 40 0.84 -1.29 -2.01
CA PHE A 40 0.64 -2.64 -2.55
C PHE A 40 -0.65 -2.77 -3.36
N THR A 41 -1.77 -2.26 -2.83
CA THR A 41 -3.07 -2.33 -3.52
C THR A 41 -3.00 -1.70 -4.90
N ASN A 42 -2.39 -0.53 -5.02
CA ASN A 42 -2.29 0.17 -6.31
C ASN A 42 -1.24 -0.47 -7.23
N PHE A 43 -0.15 -1.02 -6.69
CA PHE A 43 0.82 -1.79 -7.48
C PHE A 43 0.19 -3.02 -8.13
N PHE A 44 -0.56 -3.82 -7.38
CA PHE A 44 -1.23 -5.01 -7.93
C PHE A 44 -2.40 -4.65 -8.84
N ARG A 45 -3.11 -3.54 -8.59
CA ARG A 45 -4.11 -3.01 -9.55
C ARG A 45 -3.46 -2.57 -10.86
N TYR A 46 -2.29 -1.91 -10.81
CA TYR A 46 -1.52 -1.57 -12.01
C TYR A 46 -1.21 -2.83 -12.83
N ARG A 47 -0.68 -3.87 -12.19
CA ARG A 47 -0.36 -5.15 -12.83
C ARG A 47 -1.61 -5.81 -13.44
N SER A 48 -2.72 -5.83 -12.70
CA SER A 48 -3.98 -6.38 -13.19
C SER A 48 -4.55 -5.58 -14.37
N PHE A 49 -4.43 -4.25 -14.38
CA PHE A 49 -4.94 -3.42 -15.47
C PHE A 49 -4.08 -3.52 -16.73
N GLN A 50 -2.76 -3.62 -16.58
CA GLN A 50 -1.87 -3.93 -17.71
C GLN A 50 -2.25 -5.23 -18.40
N GLN A 51 -2.50 -6.30 -17.64
CA GLN A 51 -2.90 -7.60 -18.18
C GLN A 51 -4.26 -7.57 -18.91
N LYS A 52 -5.11 -6.58 -18.61
CA LYS A 52 -6.43 -6.40 -19.22
C LYS A 52 -6.44 -5.40 -20.38
N GLY A 53 -5.28 -4.83 -20.76
CA GLY A 53 -5.20 -3.79 -21.79
C GLY A 53 -5.76 -2.42 -21.36
N MET A 54 -5.97 -2.20 -20.06
CA MET A 54 -6.50 -0.95 -19.51
C MET A 54 -5.37 0.07 -19.26
N GLU A 55 -4.83 0.65 -20.33
CA GLU A 55 -3.60 1.45 -20.28
C GLU A 55 -3.71 2.71 -19.42
N LYS A 56 -4.83 3.45 -19.51
CA LYS A 56 -5.04 4.71 -18.78
C LYS A 56 -5.14 4.46 -17.28
N GLU A 57 -5.93 3.47 -16.89
CA GLU A 57 -6.16 3.06 -15.50
C GLU A 57 -4.88 2.45 -14.92
N ALA A 58 -4.14 1.67 -15.70
CA ALA A 58 -2.85 1.16 -15.29
C ALA A 58 -1.85 2.30 -14.99
N LYS A 59 -1.75 3.30 -15.88
CA LYS A 59 -0.87 4.47 -15.67
C LYS A 59 -1.28 5.23 -14.40
N TRP A 60 -2.58 5.39 -14.16
CA TRP A 60 -3.10 6.03 -12.95
C TRP A 60 -2.69 5.24 -11.70
N MET A 61 -2.95 3.94 -11.67
CA MET A 61 -2.58 3.08 -10.53
C MET A 61 -1.06 3.05 -10.28
N ARG A 62 -0.24 3.08 -11.35
CA ARG A 62 1.22 3.16 -11.21
C ARG A 62 1.65 4.45 -10.52
N ASN A 63 1.11 5.58 -10.93
CA ASN A 63 1.43 6.88 -10.33
C ASN A 63 0.96 6.92 -8.86
N THR A 64 -0.22 6.39 -8.56
CA THR A 64 -0.73 6.28 -7.19
C THR A 64 0.14 5.37 -6.32
N ALA A 65 0.56 4.22 -6.84
CA ALA A 65 1.48 3.33 -6.13
C ALA A 65 2.81 4.01 -5.83
N PHE A 66 3.36 4.78 -6.78
CA PHE A 66 4.59 5.53 -6.59
C PHE A 66 4.44 6.65 -5.53
N PHE A 67 3.34 7.40 -5.58
CA PHE A 67 3.02 8.43 -4.59
C PHE A 67 2.97 7.85 -3.17
N PHE A 68 2.21 6.76 -2.97
CA PHE A 68 2.16 6.11 -1.67
C PHE A 68 3.49 5.47 -1.27
N GLY A 69 4.25 4.93 -2.22
CA GLY A 69 5.60 4.42 -1.95
C GLY A 69 6.55 5.50 -1.42
N LEU A 70 6.46 6.72 -1.94
CA LEU A 70 7.20 7.87 -1.41
C LEU A 70 6.67 8.28 -0.03
N LEU A 71 5.35 8.30 0.17
CA LEU A 71 4.76 8.57 1.49
C LEU A 71 5.19 7.56 2.55
N VAL A 72 5.36 6.28 2.21
CA VAL A 72 5.88 5.28 3.16
C VAL A 72 7.23 5.72 3.71
N LEU A 73 8.13 6.23 2.86
CA LEU A 73 9.44 6.71 3.31
C LEU A 73 9.33 7.94 4.22
N VAL A 74 8.44 8.88 3.89
CA VAL A 74 8.19 10.09 4.69
C VAL A 74 7.60 9.72 6.06
N VAL A 75 6.59 8.85 6.09
CA VAL A 75 5.94 8.43 7.33
C VAL A 75 6.89 7.57 8.17
N LEU A 76 7.66 6.69 7.55
CA LEU A 76 8.68 5.91 8.24
C LEU A 76 9.73 6.81 8.89
N TYR A 77 10.17 7.87 8.19
CA TYR A 77 11.06 8.86 8.77
C TYR A 77 10.44 9.54 9.99
N ILE A 78 9.18 9.97 9.91
CA ILE A 78 8.47 10.58 11.05
C ILE A 78 8.39 9.62 12.24
N VAL A 79 8.04 8.35 12.00
CA VAL A 79 7.92 7.31 13.05
C VAL A 79 9.27 7.01 13.74
N VAL A 80 10.39 7.15 13.04
CA VAL A 80 11.72 6.79 13.58
C VAL A 80 12.48 8.00 14.14
N ALA A 81 12.20 9.21 13.62
CA ALA A 81 12.90 10.44 13.99
C ALA A 81 12.09 11.37 14.89
N GLY A 82 10.78 11.13 15.04
CA GLY A 82 9.90 11.79 16.02
C GLY A 82 9.94 11.09 17.37
#